data_AF-A0A1F3F4J0-F1
#
_entry.id   AF-A0A1F3F4J0-F1
#
_cell.length_a   1.000
_cell.length_b   1.000
_cell.length_c   1.000
_cell.angle_alpha   90.00
_cell.angle_beta   90.00
_cell.angle_gamma   90.00
#
_symmetry.space_group_name_H-M   'P 1'
#
loop_
_entity.id
_entity.type
_entity.pdbx_description
1 polymer ?
#
loop_
_entity_poly.entity_id
_entity_poly.type
_entity_poly.pdbx_seq_one_letter_code
_entity_poly.pdbx_strand_id
1 'polypeptide(L)'
;MDLYRKNNLDCSRITTRNYSTSFSLGVRVLSPKYREGIYSIYGFVRYADEIVDTFFDQDQRTIFEEFRQETFKAIERGFSINPIIDSFQMAVRKYNIDRELIDAFLLSMEMDLSNEVYSPELLKTYIYGSAEVVGLMCLRVFYYNEPEKYDQLVAPARKLGEAFQKVNFLRDARDDYAEKGRVYFKDIDFNHFTEETKKQLEAEIEKDFQDSMEGIRQLKKQVRLGVYLAYSYYLHLLKEIKKARPEEILKKRYRVSNRRKSYLLVNAYLKNALNLL
;
A
#
# COMPACT_ATOMS: atom_id res chain seq x y z
N MET A 1 29.21 10.45 -4.55
CA MET A 1 27.96 10.31 -3.76
C MET A 1 26.72 10.24 -4.64
N ASP A 2 26.61 11.02 -5.71
CA ASP A 2 25.38 11.03 -6.54
C ASP A 2 25.11 9.71 -7.28
N LEU A 3 26.16 9.03 -7.77
CA LEU A 3 26.00 7.71 -8.42
C LEU A 3 25.52 6.63 -7.44
N TYR A 4 26.05 6.63 -6.20
CA TYR A 4 25.63 5.71 -5.15
C TYR A 4 24.14 5.85 -4.82
N ARG A 5 23.72 7.09 -4.54
CA ARG A 5 22.32 7.43 -4.26
C ARG A 5 21.39 7.09 -5.42
N LYS A 6 21.83 7.39 -6.65
CA LYS A 6 21.07 7.05 -7.85
C LYS A 6 20.90 5.54 -7.98
N ASN A 7 21.96 4.75 -7.80
CA ASN A 7 21.91 3.29 -7.87
C ASN A 7 20.90 2.72 -6.87
N ASN A 8 20.95 3.19 -5.62
CA ASN A 8 20.06 2.74 -4.55
C ASN A 8 18.60 3.07 -4.83
N LEU A 9 18.33 4.27 -5.33
CA LEU A 9 17.00 4.66 -5.78
C LEU A 9 16.53 3.88 -7.02
N ASP A 10 17.44 3.54 -7.94
CA ASP A 10 17.13 2.73 -9.11
C ASP A 10 16.75 1.29 -8.73
N CYS A 11 17.35 0.71 -7.68
CA CYS A 11 16.87 -0.54 -7.09
C CYS A 11 15.40 -0.42 -6.66
N SER A 12 15.04 0.61 -5.91
CA SER A 12 13.64 0.85 -5.49
C SER A 12 12.69 1.02 -6.70
N ARG A 13 13.11 1.75 -7.73
CA ARG A 13 12.34 1.93 -8.98
C ARG A 13 12.13 0.61 -9.71
N ILE A 14 13.14 -0.25 -9.78
CA ILE A 14 13.07 -1.56 -10.42
C ILE A 14 12.12 -2.46 -9.62
N THR A 15 12.26 -2.51 -8.29
CA THR A 15 11.35 -3.21 -7.40
C THR A 15 9.90 -2.79 -7.67
N THR A 16 9.60 -1.48 -7.70
CA THR A 16 8.25 -1.01 -8.00
C THR A 16 7.71 -1.48 -9.35
N ARG A 17 8.55 -1.52 -10.39
CA ARG A 17 8.15 -1.96 -11.74
C ARG A 17 7.89 -3.45 -11.82
N ASN A 18 8.70 -4.25 -11.13
CA ASN A 18 8.58 -5.70 -11.13
C ASN A 18 7.33 -6.16 -10.39
N TYR A 19 7.04 -5.55 -9.23
CA TYR A 19 5.94 -6.00 -8.37
C TYR A 19 4.58 -5.36 -8.68
N SER A 20 4.53 -4.13 -9.21
CA SER A 20 3.24 -3.47 -9.47
C SER A 20 3.25 -2.54 -10.67
N THR A 21 2.67 -3.01 -11.77
CA THR A 21 2.38 -2.20 -12.96
C THR A 21 1.37 -1.09 -12.68
N SER A 22 0.39 -1.32 -11.80
CA SER A 22 -0.62 -0.34 -11.40
C SER A 22 0.01 0.82 -10.61
N PHE A 23 0.77 0.48 -9.56
CA PHE A 23 1.43 1.49 -8.73
C PHE A 23 2.50 2.24 -9.54
N SER A 24 3.28 1.53 -10.36
CA SER A 24 4.25 2.13 -11.29
C SER A 24 3.62 3.16 -12.24
N LEU A 25 2.41 2.92 -12.74
CA LEU A 25 1.68 3.91 -13.53
C LEU A 25 1.26 5.11 -12.68
N GLY A 26 0.74 4.88 -11.49
CA GLY A 26 0.38 5.92 -10.51
C GLY A 26 1.57 6.84 -10.17
N VAL A 27 2.74 6.30 -9.88
CA VAL A 27 3.94 7.09 -9.58
C VAL A 27 4.42 7.88 -10.79
N ARG A 28 4.37 7.29 -12.01
CA ARG A 28 4.81 7.96 -13.24
C ARG A 28 4.00 9.22 -13.55
N VAL A 29 2.72 9.27 -13.20
CA VAL A 29 1.88 10.45 -13.45
C VAL A 29 2.03 11.54 -12.39
N LEU A 30 2.69 11.27 -11.26
CA LEU A 30 3.06 12.31 -10.28
C LEU A 30 4.09 13.27 -10.90
N SER A 31 4.15 14.50 -10.40
CA SER A 31 5.24 15.42 -10.75
C SER A 31 6.61 14.83 -10.34
N PRO A 32 7.68 15.00 -11.16
CA PRO A 32 8.98 14.36 -10.95
C PRO A 32 9.56 14.48 -9.54
N LYS A 33 9.40 15.65 -8.89
CA LYS A 33 9.94 15.94 -7.56
C LYS A 33 9.43 15.04 -6.42
N TYR A 34 8.29 14.37 -6.60
CA TYR A 34 7.70 13.46 -5.61
C TYR A 34 8.07 12.00 -5.86
N ARG A 35 8.41 11.65 -7.12
CA ARG A 35 8.55 10.25 -7.54
C ARG A 35 9.61 9.51 -6.74
N GLU A 36 10.72 10.19 -6.43
CA GLU A 36 11.83 9.57 -5.70
C GLU A 36 11.41 9.09 -4.31
N GLY A 37 10.77 9.95 -3.52
CA GLY A 37 10.26 9.56 -2.20
C GLY A 37 9.25 8.42 -2.28
N ILE A 38 8.36 8.44 -3.26
CA ILE A 38 7.34 7.38 -3.43
C ILE A 38 7.97 6.05 -3.88
N TYR A 39 8.98 6.07 -4.76
CA TYR A 39 9.72 4.86 -5.11
C TYR A 39 10.48 4.29 -3.91
N SER A 40 11.15 5.15 -3.13
CA SER A 40 11.84 4.73 -1.90
C SER A 40 10.90 4.05 -0.89
N ILE A 41 9.72 4.64 -0.65
CA ILE A 41 8.70 4.07 0.25
C ILE A 41 8.24 2.71 -0.31
N TYR A 42 7.87 2.64 -1.59
CA TYR A 42 7.38 1.39 -2.18
C TYR A 42 8.44 0.28 -2.14
N GLY A 43 9.69 0.61 -2.45
CA GLY A 43 10.79 -0.35 -2.43
C GLY A 43 10.96 -0.98 -1.06
N PHE A 44 10.94 -0.16 -0.01
CA PHE A 44 11.01 -0.60 1.39
C PHE A 44 9.84 -1.50 1.79
N VAL A 45 8.61 -1.03 1.58
CA VAL A 45 7.43 -1.79 2.02
C VAL A 45 7.31 -3.11 1.26
N ARG A 46 7.65 -3.14 -0.04
CA ARG A 46 7.63 -4.39 -0.81
C ARG A 46 8.68 -5.38 -0.33
N TYR A 47 9.89 -4.93 0.01
CA TYR A 47 10.93 -5.83 0.51
C TYR A 47 10.56 -6.44 1.87
N ALA A 48 10.00 -5.64 2.77
CA ALA A 48 9.51 -6.14 4.06
C ALA A 48 8.40 -7.20 3.88
N ASP A 49 7.45 -6.93 2.97
CA ASP A 49 6.36 -7.86 2.62
C ASP A 49 6.90 -9.17 2.01
N GLU A 50 7.87 -9.12 1.09
CA GLU A 50 8.50 -10.34 0.53
C GLU A 50 9.20 -11.20 1.58
N ILE A 51 9.82 -10.59 2.60
CA ILE A 51 10.48 -11.33 3.69
C ILE A 51 9.47 -12.26 4.38
N VAL A 52 8.26 -11.76 4.65
CA VAL A 52 7.22 -12.49 5.39
C VAL A 52 6.34 -13.36 4.48
N ASP A 53 6.21 -13.01 3.20
CA ASP A 53 5.31 -13.69 2.26
C ASP A 53 5.97 -14.71 1.31
N THR A 54 7.31 -14.74 1.19
CA THR A 54 7.96 -15.54 0.12
C THR A 54 8.93 -16.61 0.63
N PHE A 55 9.72 -16.31 1.67
CA PHE A 55 10.86 -17.15 2.07
C PHE A 55 10.51 -18.17 3.16
N PHE A 56 9.45 -18.95 2.96
CA PHE A 56 8.94 -19.91 3.95
C PHE A 56 9.92 -21.03 4.34
N ASP A 57 10.96 -21.25 3.53
CA ASP A 57 12.05 -22.21 3.79
C ASP A 57 13.18 -21.64 4.67
N GLN A 58 13.11 -20.34 5.01
CA GLN A 58 14.12 -19.62 5.78
C GLN A 58 13.58 -19.25 7.18
N ASP A 59 14.47 -18.83 8.09
CA ASP A 59 14.07 -18.21 9.36
C ASP A 59 13.61 -16.77 9.12
N GLN A 60 12.37 -16.63 8.66
CA GLN A 60 11.77 -15.34 8.32
C GLN A 60 11.75 -14.38 9.53
N ARG A 61 11.66 -14.90 10.77
CA ARG A 61 11.65 -14.09 11.98
C ARG A 61 13.00 -13.46 12.24
N THR A 62 14.08 -14.23 12.16
CA THR A 62 15.43 -13.67 12.29
C THR A 62 15.74 -12.70 11.15
N ILE A 63 15.42 -13.04 9.91
CA ILE A 63 15.68 -12.15 8.75
C ILE A 63 14.90 -10.83 8.88
N PHE A 64 13.64 -10.90 9.33
CA PHE A 64 12.82 -9.70 9.50
C PHE A 64 13.31 -8.79 10.62
N GLU A 65 13.76 -9.36 11.74
CA GLU A 65 14.41 -8.59 12.81
C GLU A 65 15.75 -7.99 12.33
N GLU A 66 16.52 -8.77 11.56
CA GLU A 66 17.58 -8.38 10.62
C GLU A 66 17.32 -7.01 9.97
N PHE A 67 16.25 -7.02 9.18
CA PHE A 67 15.78 -5.92 8.36
C PHE A 67 15.31 -4.72 9.21
N ARG A 68 14.58 -4.96 10.31
CA ARG A 68 14.12 -3.91 11.24
C ARG A 68 15.31 -3.17 11.87
N GLN A 69 16.30 -3.90 12.38
CA GLN A 69 17.47 -3.30 13.02
C GLN A 69 18.31 -2.48 12.05
N GLU A 70 18.61 -3.02 10.86
CA GLU A 70 19.37 -2.27 9.84
C GLU A 70 18.60 -1.05 9.33
N THR A 71 17.26 -1.08 9.31
CA THR A 71 16.44 0.08 8.95
C THR A 71 16.65 1.25 9.91
N PHE A 72 16.52 1.03 11.22
CA PHE A 72 16.68 2.11 12.19
C PHE A 72 18.12 2.58 12.31
N LYS A 73 19.08 1.65 12.28
CA LYS A 73 20.51 1.98 12.21
C LYS A 73 20.82 2.84 11.00
N ALA A 74 20.21 2.56 9.84
CA ALA A 74 20.41 3.34 8.63
C ALA A 74 19.81 4.74 8.70
N ILE A 75 18.63 4.88 9.30
CA ILE A 75 17.98 6.18 9.53
C ILE A 75 18.85 7.05 10.45
N GLU A 76 19.35 6.50 11.55
CA GLU A 76 20.19 7.21 12.51
C GLU A 76 21.52 7.67 11.87
N ARG A 77 22.29 6.74 11.29
CA ARG A 77 23.60 7.05 10.71
C ARG A 77 23.54 7.75 9.34
N GLY A 78 22.39 7.73 8.68
CA GLY A 78 22.18 8.33 7.35
C GLY A 78 22.77 7.53 6.18
N PHE A 79 22.94 6.21 6.34
CA PHE A 79 23.57 5.32 5.37
C PHE A 79 23.13 3.87 5.56
N SER A 80 23.00 3.07 4.49
CA SER A 80 22.93 1.60 4.57
C SER A 80 23.70 0.96 3.42
N ILE A 81 24.27 -0.22 3.65
CA ILE A 81 24.83 -1.05 2.57
C ILE A 81 23.73 -1.74 1.75
N ASN A 82 22.52 -1.86 2.30
CA ASN A 82 21.37 -2.38 1.57
C ASN A 82 20.77 -1.24 0.72
N PRO A 83 20.74 -1.35 -0.63
CA PRO A 83 20.28 -0.28 -1.51
C PRO A 83 18.83 0.18 -1.26
N ILE A 84 17.93 -0.75 -0.90
CA ILE A 84 16.53 -0.43 -0.64
C ILE A 84 16.38 0.31 0.68
N ILE A 85 17.03 -0.18 1.74
CA ILE A 85 17.03 0.49 3.05
C ILE A 85 17.68 1.88 2.94
N ASP A 86 18.79 2.00 2.19
CA ASP A 86 19.45 3.28 1.99
C ASP A 86 18.58 4.28 1.21
N SER A 87 17.90 3.82 0.15
CA SER A 87 16.93 4.62 -0.59
C SER A 87 15.79 5.11 0.31
N PHE A 88 15.32 4.26 1.23
CA PHE A 88 14.25 4.57 2.17
C PHE A 88 14.67 5.55 3.26
N GLN A 89 15.79 5.30 3.96
CA GLN A 89 16.26 6.21 5.01
C GLN A 89 16.50 7.63 4.47
N MET A 90 16.97 7.75 3.22
CA MET A 90 17.11 9.05 2.56
C MET A 90 15.75 9.76 2.43
N ALA A 91 14.69 9.04 2.08
CA ALA A 91 13.34 9.60 2.01
C ALA A 91 12.83 9.97 3.41
N VAL A 92 13.04 9.12 4.42
CA VAL A 92 12.68 9.39 5.81
C VAL A 92 13.29 10.71 6.29
N ARG A 93 14.60 10.89 6.12
CA ARG A 93 15.31 12.11 6.53
C ARG A 93 14.91 13.33 5.71
N LYS A 94 14.68 13.18 4.41
CA LYS A 94 14.33 14.30 3.51
C LYS A 94 12.90 14.82 3.73
N TYR A 95 11.95 13.92 3.98
CA TYR A 95 10.53 14.26 4.08
C TYR A 95 10.01 14.23 5.53
N ASN A 96 10.90 14.04 6.51
CA ASN A 96 10.58 13.93 7.93
C ASN A 96 9.45 12.93 8.19
N ILE A 97 9.62 11.71 7.65
CA ILE A 97 8.65 10.63 7.88
C ILE A 97 8.72 10.21 9.34
N ASP A 98 7.59 10.22 10.03
CA ASP A 98 7.50 9.93 11.45
C ASP A 98 7.89 8.48 11.73
N ARG A 99 8.67 8.28 12.79
CA ARG A 99 9.15 6.97 13.19
C ARG A 99 7.98 6.03 13.52
N GLU A 100 6.93 6.58 14.11
CA GLU A 100 5.71 5.86 14.50
C GLU A 100 5.01 5.20 13.30
N LEU A 101 5.09 5.82 12.12
CA LEU A 101 4.55 5.22 10.88
C LEU A 101 5.36 4.00 10.45
N ILE A 102 6.69 4.07 10.63
CA ILE A 102 7.63 3.00 10.28
C ILE A 102 7.49 1.84 11.26
N ASP A 103 7.43 2.13 12.56
CA ASP A 103 7.22 1.14 13.62
C ASP A 103 5.89 0.42 13.43
N ALA A 104 4.79 1.14 13.15
CA ALA A 104 3.48 0.53 12.89
C ALA A 104 3.47 -0.39 11.66
N PHE A 105 4.16 0.01 10.57
CA PHE A 105 4.32 -0.84 9.39
C PHE A 105 5.12 -2.11 9.69
N LEU A 106 6.26 -1.97 10.38
CA LEU A 106 7.09 -3.11 10.73
C LEU A 106 6.40 -4.03 11.75
N LEU A 107 5.51 -3.51 12.60
CA LEU A 107 4.69 -4.32 13.48
C LEU A 107 3.70 -5.17 12.68
N SER A 108 3.00 -4.60 11.69
CA SER A 108 2.05 -5.40 10.89
C SER A 108 2.75 -6.53 10.11
N MET A 109 3.95 -6.28 9.59
CA MET A 109 4.74 -7.33 8.93
C MET A 109 5.21 -8.40 9.93
N GLU A 110 5.56 -8.02 11.17
CA GLU A 110 5.87 -9.00 12.22
C GLU A 110 4.64 -9.85 12.59
N MET A 111 3.45 -9.26 12.61
CA MET A 111 2.20 -10.00 12.82
C MET A 111 1.96 -11.05 11.72
N ASP A 112 2.43 -10.81 10.49
CA ASP A 112 2.43 -11.79 9.40
C ASP A 112 3.41 -12.95 9.60
N LEU A 113 4.25 -12.93 10.64
CA LEU A 113 5.09 -14.06 11.05
C LEU A 113 4.47 -14.92 12.16
N SER A 114 3.33 -14.50 12.72
CA SER A 114 2.57 -15.30 13.70
C SER A 114 1.40 -16.02 13.00
N ASN A 115 0.92 -17.12 13.58
CA ASN A 115 -0.26 -17.85 13.07
C ASN A 115 -1.52 -17.50 13.89
N GLU A 116 -1.61 -16.27 14.41
CA GLU A 116 -2.70 -15.86 15.29
C GLU A 116 -3.95 -15.45 14.50
N VAL A 117 -5.12 -15.82 15.02
CA VAL A 117 -6.41 -15.28 14.56
C VAL A 117 -6.58 -13.91 15.21
N TYR A 118 -6.77 -12.87 14.41
CA TYR A 118 -6.89 -11.51 14.92
C TYR A 118 -8.27 -11.27 15.54
N SER A 119 -8.28 -10.67 16.73
CA SER A 119 -9.46 -9.99 17.22
C SER A 119 -9.76 -8.77 16.35
N PRO A 120 -10.98 -8.19 16.41
CA PRO A 120 -11.30 -6.95 15.69
C PRO A 120 -10.30 -5.81 15.96
N GLU A 121 -9.74 -5.74 17.17
CA GLU A 121 -8.73 -4.75 17.57
C GLU A 121 -7.37 -5.01 16.90
N LEU A 122 -6.96 -6.28 16.83
CA LEU A 122 -5.74 -6.68 16.14
C LEU A 122 -5.87 -6.47 14.63
N LEU A 123 -7.04 -6.76 14.04
CA LEU A 123 -7.32 -6.48 12.63
C LEU A 123 -7.18 -4.98 12.32
N LYS A 124 -7.73 -4.11 13.17
CA LYS A 124 -7.58 -2.67 13.00
C LYS A 124 -6.13 -2.23 13.10
N THR A 125 -5.36 -2.82 14.03
CA THR A 125 -3.93 -2.56 14.18
C THR A 125 -3.16 -3.01 12.93
N TYR A 126 -3.51 -4.18 12.40
CA TYR A 126 -2.93 -4.73 11.18
C TYR A 126 -3.23 -3.86 9.96
N ILE A 127 -4.48 -3.46 9.72
CA ILE A 127 -4.86 -2.58 8.60
C ILE A 127 -4.14 -1.22 8.70
N TYR A 128 -4.07 -0.66 9.91
CA TYR A 128 -3.34 0.58 10.15
C TYR A 128 -1.88 0.46 9.70
N GLY A 129 -1.17 -0.56 10.17
CA GLY A 129 0.25 -0.77 9.85
C GLY A 129 0.50 -1.19 8.40
N SER A 130 -0.31 -2.09 7.85
CA SER A 130 -0.07 -2.68 6.51
C SER A 130 -0.40 -1.74 5.36
N ALA A 131 -1.33 -0.78 5.55
CA ALA A 131 -1.80 0.07 4.46
C ALA A 131 -1.99 1.55 4.81
N GLU A 132 -2.61 1.87 5.95
CA GLU A 132 -2.91 3.28 6.27
C GLU A 132 -1.63 4.11 6.41
N VAL A 133 -0.65 3.61 7.18
CA VAL A 133 0.63 4.30 7.39
C VAL A 133 1.44 4.43 6.10
N VAL A 134 1.30 3.53 5.13
CA VAL A 134 1.94 3.67 3.80
C VAL A 134 1.37 4.89 3.05
N GLY A 135 0.05 5.09 3.14
CA GLY A 135 -0.60 6.30 2.64
C GLY A 135 -0.11 7.57 3.35
N LEU A 136 0.07 7.51 4.67
CA LEU A 136 0.59 8.63 5.47
C LEU A 136 2.06 8.95 5.16
N MET A 137 2.91 7.95 4.95
CA MET A 137 4.28 8.15 4.47
C MET A 137 4.30 8.86 3.10
N CYS A 138 3.41 8.45 2.17
CA CYS A 138 3.27 9.15 0.89
C CYS A 138 2.77 10.59 1.06
N LEU A 139 1.85 10.82 2.00
CA LEU A 139 1.33 12.15 2.31
C LEU A 139 2.42 13.06 2.88
N ARG A 140 3.34 12.55 3.72
CA ARG A 140 4.55 13.27 4.15
C ARG A 140 5.39 13.72 2.96
N VAL A 141 5.61 12.85 1.97
CA VAL A 141 6.32 13.24 0.73
C VAL A 141 5.63 14.39 -0.01
N PHE A 142 4.29 14.41 -0.02
CA PHE A 142 3.52 15.44 -0.73
C PHE A 142 3.50 16.80 -0.01
N TYR A 143 3.54 16.80 1.32
CA TYR A 143 3.32 17.96 2.19
C TYR A 143 4.43 18.18 3.24
N TYR A 144 5.67 17.75 2.96
CA TYR A 144 6.77 17.77 3.94
C TYR A 144 7.05 19.15 4.59
N ASN A 145 6.76 20.25 3.90
CA ASN A 145 6.89 21.63 4.41
C ASN A 145 5.54 22.30 4.72
N GLU A 146 4.44 21.55 4.78
CA GLU A 146 3.09 22.07 4.97
C GLU A 146 2.35 21.18 6.00
N PRO A 147 2.76 21.19 7.27
CA PRO A 147 2.24 20.29 8.30
C PRO A 147 0.73 20.43 8.50
N GLU A 148 0.17 21.65 8.45
CA GLU A 148 -1.28 21.82 8.65
C GLU A 148 -2.10 21.14 7.53
N LYS A 149 -1.57 21.14 6.29
CA LYS A 149 -2.22 20.44 5.17
C LYS A 149 -2.05 18.93 5.25
N TYR A 150 -0.93 18.47 5.80
CA TYR A 150 -0.75 17.05 6.11
C TYR A 150 -1.85 16.61 7.10
N ASP A 151 -1.98 17.31 8.24
CA ASP A 151 -2.92 16.95 9.30
C ASP A 151 -4.38 16.93 8.82
N GLN A 152 -4.78 17.90 7.99
CA GLN A 152 -6.12 17.95 7.37
C GLN A 152 -6.41 16.73 6.47
N LEU A 153 -5.39 16.10 5.91
CA LEU A 153 -5.52 15.00 4.95
C LEU A 153 -5.25 13.63 5.55
N VAL A 154 -4.85 13.54 6.83
CA VAL A 154 -4.57 12.26 7.53
C VAL A 154 -5.81 11.36 7.48
N ALA A 155 -6.97 11.84 7.93
CA ALA A 155 -8.18 11.03 7.99
C ALA A 155 -8.61 10.44 6.63
N PRO A 156 -8.76 11.23 5.55
CA PRO A 156 -9.12 10.66 4.25
C PRO A 156 -8.01 9.81 3.62
N ALA A 157 -6.72 10.08 3.91
CA ALA A 157 -5.62 9.23 3.45
C ALA A 157 -5.64 7.85 4.12
N ARG A 158 -5.95 7.80 5.43
CA ARG A 158 -6.15 6.54 6.16
C ARG A 158 -7.33 5.75 5.58
N LYS A 159 -8.46 6.41 5.32
CA LYS A 159 -9.63 5.78 4.67
C LYS A 159 -9.29 5.16 3.31
N LEU A 160 -8.44 5.83 2.51
CA LEU A 160 -7.97 5.27 1.24
C LEU A 160 -7.12 4.00 1.44
N GLY A 161 -6.19 4.03 2.40
CA GLY A 161 -5.34 2.88 2.75
C GLY A 161 -6.16 1.70 3.24
N GLU A 162 -7.11 1.95 4.15
CA GLU A 162 -8.05 0.97 4.67
C GLU A 162 -8.88 0.32 3.54
N ALA A 163 -9.44 1.12 2.63
CA ALA A 163 -10.18 0.61 1.47
C ALA A 163 -9.30 -0.26 0.56
N PHE A 164 -8.06 0.15 0.30
CA PHE A 164 -7.12 -0.63 -0.51
C PHE A 164 -6.81 -1.98 0.15
N GLN A 165 -6.62 -2.01 1.47
CA GLN A 165 -6.29 -3.26 2.17
C GLN A 165 -7.46 -4.23 2.20
N LYS A 166 -8.67 -3.75 2.49
CA LYS A 166 -9.88 -4.58 2.41
C LYS A 166 -10.11 -5.15 1.01
N VAL A 167 -9.81 -4.38 -0.04
CA VAL A 167 -9.84 -4.89 -1.43
C VAL A 167 -8.71 -5.90 -1.68
N ASN A 168 -7.52 -5.73 -1.10
CA ASN A 168 -6.44 -6.72 -1.20
C ASN A 168 -6.86 -8.06 -0.59
N PHE A 169 -7.47 -8.05 0.59
CA PHE A 169 -8.00 -9.27 1.23
C PHE A 169 -8.94 -10.03 0.30
N LEU A 170 -9.92 -9.33 -0.30
CA LEU A 170 -10.85 -9.96 -1.25
C LEU A 170 -10.17 -10.41 -2.55
N ARG A 171 -9.16 -9.67 -3.01
CA ARG A 171 -8.43 -9.96 -4.25
C ARG A 171 -7.60 -11.24 -4.13
N ASP A 172 -6.91 -11.39 -3.01
CA ASP A 172 -5.88 -12.40 -2.78
C ASP A 172 -6.38 -13.62 -1.98
N ALA A 173 -7.64 -13.59 -1.52
CA ALA A 173 -8.28 -14.67 -0.76
C ALA A 173 -8.05 -16.10 -1.30
N ARG A 174 -7.95 -16.27 -2.62
CA ARG A 174 -7.59 -17.58 -3.23
C ARG A 174 -6.16 -18.01 -2.93
N ASP A 175 -5.19 -17.12 -3.19
CA ASP A 175 -3.77 -17.43 -3.04
C ASP A 175 -3.48 -17.66 -1.55
N ASP A 176 -4.03 -16.82 -0.67
CA ASP A 176 -3.93 -16.99 0.79
C ASP A 176 -4.57 -18.32 1.26
N TYR A 177 -5.73 -18.70 0.71
CA TYR A 177 -6.35 -19.99 1.02
C TYR A 177 -5.52 -21.19 0.58
N ALA A 178 -4.95 -21.14 -0.61
CA ALA A 178 -4.25 -22.26 -1.23
C ALA A 178 -2.83 -22.46 -0.67
N GLU A 179 -2.10 -21.37 -0.40
CA GLU A 179 -0.69 -21.40 -0.02
C GLU A 179 -0.50 -21.41 1.50
N LYS A 180 -1.36 -20.71 2.24
CA LYS A 180 -1.21 -20.52 3.68
C LYS A 180 -2.22 -21.30 4.53
N GLY A 181 -3.12 -22.07 3.89
CA GLY A 181 -4.11 -22.94 4.52
C GLY A 181 -5.28 -22.19 5.17
N ARG A 182 -6.21 -22.93 5.82
CA ARG A 182 -7.43 -22.37 6.46
C ARG A 182 -7.15 -21.35 7.57
N VAL A 183 -5.93 -21.27 8.06
CA VAL A 183 -5.52 -20.48 9.24
C VAL A 183 -5.17 -19.03 8.88
N TYR A 184 -4.87 -18.73 7.60
CA TYR A 184 -4.47 -17.39 7.16
C TYR A 184 -5.60 -16.49 6.68
N PHE A 185 -6.86 -16.89 6.88
CA PHE A 185 -8.01 -15.99 6.76
C PHE A 185 -8.08 -15.05 7.99
N LYS A 186 -6.98 -14.34 8.29
CA LYS A 186 -6.80 -13.59 9.55
C LYS A 186 -7.78 -12.42 9.69
N ASP A 187 -8.28 -11.91 8.55
CA ASP A 187 -8.95 -10.60 8.51
C ASP A 187 -10.43 -10.65 8.08
N ILE A 188 -10.87 -11.74 7.46
CA ILE A 188 -12.27 -11.98 7.07
C ILE A 188 -12.58 -13.44 7.38
N ASP A 189 -13.61 -13.70 8.18
CA ASP A 189 -14.04 -15.07 8.48
C ASP A 189 -14.70 -15.70 7.25
N PHE A 190 -13.88 -16.31 6.40
CA PHE A 190 -14.35 -17.00 5.19
C PHE A 190 -15.11 -18.29 5.48
N ASN A 191 -15.04 -18.85 6.70
CA ASN A 191 -15.91 -19.95 7.09
C ASN A 191 -17.37 -19.49 7.24
N HIS A 192 -17.58 -18.20 7.53
CA HIS A 192 -18.90 -17.55 7.61
C HIS A 192 -19.09 -16.45 6.54
N PHE A 193 -18.34 -16.51 5.43
CA PHE A 193 -18.45 -15.53 4.36
C PHE A 193 -19.62 -15.85 3.44
N THR A 194 -20.80 -15.41 3.86
CA THR A 194 -22.07 -15.50 3.15
C THR A 194 -22.26 -14.30 2.23
N GLU A 195 -23.33 -14.32 1.43
CA GLU A 195 -23.72 -13.14 0.64
C GLU A 195 -24.05 -11.92 1.52
N GLU A 196 -24.46 -12.14 2.78
CA GLU A 196 -24.76 -11.05 3.71
C GLU A 196 -23.48 -10.38 4.22
N THR A 197 -22.54 -11.17 4.76
CA THR A 197 -21.27 -10.63 5.26
C THR A 197 -20.44 -10.03 4.13
N LYS A 198 -20.49 -10.61 2.92
CA LYS A 198 -19.92 -9.99 1.72
C LYS A 198 -20.53 -8.62 1.42
N LYS A 199 -21.86 -8.48 1.41
CA LYS A 199 -22.52 -7.19 1.15
C LYS A 199 -22.18 -6.12 2.20
N GLN A 200 -22.10 -6.51 3.47
CA GLN A 200 -21.69 -5.60 4.56
C GLN A 200 -20.28 -5.08 4.33
N LEU A 201 -19.33 -5.98 4.05
CA LEU A 201 -17.95 -5.60 3.75
C LEU A 201 -17.84 -4.73 2.50
N GLU A 202 -18.58 -5.05 1.43
CA GLU A 202 -18.62 -4.22 0.22
C GLU A 202 -19.12 -2.81 0.51
N ALA A 203 -20.18 -2.67 1.31
CA ALA A 203 -20.72 -1.37 1.69
C ALA A 203 -19.73 -0.55 2.53
N GLU A 204 -18.99 -1.21 3.43
CA GLU A 204 -17.94 -0.60 4.22
C GLU A 204 -16.80 -0.07 3.33
N ILE A 205 -16.30 -0.91 2.42
CA ILE A 205 -15.25 -0.52 1.45
C ILE A 205 -15.73 0.63 0.56
N GLU A 206 -16.98 0.60 0.09
CA GLU A 206 -17.55 1.68 -0.72
C GLU A 206 -17.64 3.00 0.06
N LYS A 207 -17.99 2.94 1.35
CA LYS A 207 -17.97 4.10 2.23
C LYS A 207 -16.55 4.64 2.41
N ASP A 208 -15.57 3.78 2.69
CA ASP A 208 -14.17 4.21 2.83
C ASP A 208 -13.64 4.87 1.53
N PHE A 209 -14.03 4.36 0.35
CA PHE A 209 -13.75 5.03 -0.91
C PHE A 209 -14.42 6.41 -1.02
N GLN A 210 -15.69 6.54 -0.65
CA GLN A 210 -16.40 7.82 -0.67
C GLN A 210 -15.72 8.85 0.25
N ASP A 211 -15.43 8.46 1.49
CA ASP A 211 -14.78 9.31 2.50
C ASP A 211 -13.37 9.74 2.04
N SER A 212 -12.62 8.84 1.39
CA SER A 212 -11.30 9.17 0.85
C SER A 212 -11.32 10.16 -0.32
N MET A 213 -12.42 10.19 -1.10
CA MET A 213 -12.50 11.01 -2.30
C MET A 213 -12.37 12.50 -1.96
N GLU A 214 -12.96 12.95 -0.85
CA GLU A 214 -12.86 14.35 -0.41
C GLU A 214 -11.40 14.78 -0.19
N GLY A 215 -10.59 13.91 0.42
CA GLY A 215 -9.15 14.15 0.54
C GLY A 215 -8.44 14.19 -0.81
N ILE A 216 -8.79 13.29 -1.75
CA ILE A 216 -8.21 13.29 -3.10
C ILE A 216 -8.48 14.62 -3.82
N ARG A 217 -9.68 15.20 -3.69
CA ARG A 217 -10.02 16.50 -4.29
C ARG A 217 -9.18 17.65 -3.74
N GLN A 218 -8.82 17.57 -2.46
CA GLN A 218 -8.01 18.56 -1.77
C GLN A 218 -6.50 18.40 -2.03
N LEU A 219 -6.08 17.29 -2.63
CA LEU A 219 -4.67 17.09 -3.00
C LEU A 219 -4.17 18.15 -3.98
N LYS A 220 -2.89 18.50 -3.86
CA LYS A 220 -2.19 19.33 -4.83
C LYS A 220 -2.32 18.75 -6.25
N LYS A 221 -2.52 19.61 -7.25
CA LYS A 221 -2.65 19.21 -8.67
C LYS A 221 -1.48 18.34 -9.15
N GLN A 222 -0.29 18.57 -8.62
CA GLN A 222 0.94 17.83 -8.95
C GLN A 222 0.94 16.35 -8.56
N VAL A 223 0.06 15.93 -7.64
CA VAL A 223 -0.02 14.55 -7.13
C VAL A 223 -1.41 13.94 -7.24
N ARG A 224 -2.46 14.76 -7.31
CA ARG A 224 -3.87 14.37 -7.37
C ARG A 224 -4.15 13.28 -8.41
N LEU A 225 -3.66 13.45 -9.64
CA LEU A 225 -3.90 12.50 -10.72
C LEU A 225 -3.36 11.09 -10.41
N GLY A 226 -2.18 10.99 -9.80
CA GLY A 226 -1.59 9.69 -9.47
C GLY A 226 -2.34 8.95 -8.37
N VAL A 227 -2.77 9.68 -7.34
CA VAL A 227 -3.60 9.13 -6.26
C VAL A 227 -4.98 8.73 -6.79
N TYR A 228 -5.62 9.59 -7.59
CA TYR A 228 -6.91 9.29 -8.21
C TYR A 228 -6.85 8.10 -9.18
N LEU A 229 -5.73 7.90 -9.87
CA LEU A 229 -5.53 6.74 -10.72
C LEU A 229 -5.46 5.44 -9.91
N ALA A 230 -4.72 5.44 -8.79
CA ALA A 230 -4.68 4.31 -7.88
C ALA A 230 -6.08 4.00 -7.31
N TYR A 231 -6.78 5.04 -6.84
CA TYR A 231 -8.19 4.97 -6.42
C TYR A 231 -9.06 4.30 -7.49
N SER A 232 -8.93 4.73 -8.75
CA SER A 232 -9.74 4.23 -9.86
C SER A 232 -9.46 2.75 -10.19
N TYR A 233 -8.20 2.30 -10.06
CA TYR A 233 -7.84 0.89 -10.23
C TYR A 233 -8.47 0.01 -9.16
N TYR A 234 -8.37 0.43 -7.90
CA TYR A 234 -8.92 -0.32 -6.77
C TYR A 234 -10.46 -0.32 -6.75
N LEU A 235 -11.09 0.81 -7.05
CA LEU A 235 -12.55 0.87 -7.21
C LEU A 235 -13.03 -0.03 -8.34
N HIS A 236 -12.25 -0.15 -9.43
CA HIS A 236 -12.58 -1.09 -10.50
C HIS A 236 -12.40 -2.55 -10.07
N LEU A 237 -11.35 -2.89 -9.31
CA LEU A 237 -11.18 -4.23 -8.73
C LEU A 237 -12.38 -4.60 -7.86
N LEU A 238 -12.79 -3.70 -6.95
CA LEU A 238 -13.98 -3.91 -6.13
C LEU A 238 -15.19 -4.23 -7.01
N LYS A 239 -15.47 -3.42 -8.04
CA LYS A 239 -16.58 -3.66 -8.97
C LYS A 239 -16.54 -5.03 -9.67
N GLU A 240 -15.35 -5.56 -9.97
CA GLU A 240 -15.23 -6.91 -10.54
C GLU A 240 -15.45 -8.00 -9.48
N ILE A 241 -15.00 -7.78 -8.25
CA ILE A 241 -15.23 -8.68 -7.10
C ILE A 241 -16.71 -8.75 -6.75
N LYS A 242 -17.43 -7.61 -6.72
CA LYS A 242 -18.88 -7.55 -6.39
C LYS A 242 -19.75 -8.45 -7.27
N LYS A 243 -19.34 -8.68 -8.52
CA LYS A 243 -20.07 -9.52 -9.49
C LYS A 243 -20.00 -11.02 -9.17
N ALA A 244 -19.02 -11.45 -8.38
CA ALA A 244 -18.77 -12.84 -8.10
C ALA A 244 -19.46 -13.27 -6.81
N ARG A 245 -19.95 -14.51 -6.74
CA ARG A 245 -20.47 -15.07 -5.48
C ARG A 245 -19.33 -15.28 -4.46
N PRO A 246 -19.61 -15.32 -3.14
CA PRO A 246 -18.60 -15.58 -2.11
C PRO A 246 -17.69 -16.77 -2.44
N GLU A 247 -18.26 -17.89 -2.87
CA GLU A 247 -17.51 -19.10 -3.24
C GLU A 247 -16.60 -18.91 -4.48
N GLU A 248 -16.90 -17.95 -5.35
CA GLU A 248 -16.13 -17.67 -6.56
C GLU A 248 -14.94 -16.75 -6.27
N ILE A 249 -15.03 -15.93 -5.23
CA ILE A 249 -13.93 -15.08 -4.77
C ILE A 249 -12.72 -15.94 -4.38
N LEU A 250 -12.96 -17.09 -3.75
CA LEU A 250 -11.94 -18.05 -3.36
C LEU A 250 -11.37 -18.89 -4.51
N LYS A 251 -11.85 -18.72 -5.75
CA LYS A 251 -11.44 -19.57 -6.89
C LYS A 251 -10.44 -18.91 -7.83
N LYS A 252 -10.33 -17.58 -7.80
CA LYS A 252 -9.46 -16.83 -8.71
C LYS A 252 -8.94 -15.56 -8.06
N ARG A 253 -7.75 -15.15 -8.49
CA ARG A 253 -7.22 -13.82 -8.15
C ARG A 253 -7.75 -12.77 -9.12
N TYR A 254 -8.24 -11.66 -8.58
CA TYR A 254 -8.78 -10.56 -9.39
C TYR A 254 -7.66 -9.60 -9.81
N ARG A 255 -7.66 -9.20 -11.09
CA ARG A 255 -6.63 -8.30 -11.65
C ARG A 255 -7.24 -7.32 -12.64
N VAL A 256 -6.71 -6.10 -12.68
CA VAL A 256 -7.06 -5.14 -13.74
C VAL A 256 -6.20 -5.43 -14.98
N SER A 257 -6.85 -5.71 -16.10
CA SER A 257 -6.14 -5.95 -17.37
C SER A 257 -5.41 -4.69 -17.87
N ASN A 258 -4.33 -4.86 -18.65
CA ASN A 258 -3.55 -3.73 -19.16
C ASN A 258 -4.39 -2.78 -20.04
N ARG A 259 -5.28 -3.33 -20.88
CA ARG A 259 -6.23 -2.52 -21.68
C ARG A 259 -7.11 -1.64 -20.79
N ARG A 260 -7.61 -2.22 -19.69
CA ARG A 260 -8.45 -1.49 -18.74
C ARG A 260 -7.66 -0.46 -17.93
N LYS A 261 -6.41 -0.74 -17.58
CA LYS A 261 -5.50 0.24 -16.95
C LYS A 261 -5.31 1.48 -17.84
N SER A 262 -5.08 1.28 -19.13
CA SER A 262 -4.95 2.39 -20.09
C SER A 262 -6.24 3.19 -20.22
N TYR A 263 -7.40 2.52 -20.30
CA TYR A 263 -8.70 3.20 -20.32
C TYR A 263 -8.92 4.05 -19.07
N LEU A 264 -8.67 3.49 -17.88
CA LEU A 264 -8.82 4.21 -16.61
C LEU A 264 -7.83 5.36 -16.48
N LEU A 265 -6.60 5.22 -17.00
CA LEU A 265 -5.63 6.31 -17.06
C LEU A 265 -6.13 7.47 -17.93
N VAL A 266 -6.62 7.19 -19.14
CA VAL A 266 -7.16 8.23 -20.02
C VAL A 266 -8.36 8.94 -19.37
N ASN A 267 -9.26 8.17 -18.78
CA ASN A 267 -10.45 8.73 -18.10
C ASN A 267 -10.05 9.59 -16.88
N ALA A 268 -9.11 9.12 -16.07
CA ALA A 268 -8.55 9.87 -14.94
C ALA A 268 -7.87 11.18 -15.40
N TYR A 269 -7.10 11.12 -16.48
CA TYR A 269 -6.46 12.29 -17.06
C TYR A 269 -7.48 13.32 -17.53
N LEU A 270 -8.52 12.90 -18.27
CA LEU A 270 -9.57 13.79 -18.75
C LEU A 270 -10.32 14.47 -17.60
N LYS A 271 -10.73 13.71 -16.57
CA LYS A 271 -11.39 14.29 -15.39
C LYS A 271 -10.51 15.30 -14.67
N ASN A 272 -9.22 15.00 -14.51
CA ASN A 272 -8.27 15.91 -13.88
C ASN A 272 -8.04 17.17 -14.72
N ALA A 273 -7.90 17.03 -16.04
CA ALA A 273 -7.67 18.15 -16.97
C ALA A 273 -8.88 19.09 -17.05
N LEU A 274 -10.09 18.54 -16.97
CA LEU A 274 -11.35 19.30 -16.98
C LEU A 274 -11.76 19.85 -15.59
N ASN A 275 -10.90 19.72 -14.57
CA ASN A 275 -11.21 20.05 -13.16
C ASN A 275 -12.52 19.41 -12.65
N LEU A 276 -12.83 18.21 -13.11
CA LEU A 276 -13.98 17.41 -12.64
C LEU A 276 -13.62 16.52 -11.43
N LEU A 277 -12.41 16.71 -10.88
CA LEU A 277 -11.92 16.08 -9.65
C LEU A 277 -11.96 17.06 -8.49
#